data_AF-A0A2T0BRI9-F1
#
_entry.id   AF-A0A2T0BRI9-F1
#
_cell.length_a   1.000
_cell.length_b   1.000
_cell.length_c   1.000
_cell.angle_alpha   90.00
_cell.angle_beta   90.00
_cell.angle_gamma   90.00
#
_symmetry.space_group_name_H-M   'P 1'
#
loop_
_entity.id
_entity.type
_entity.pdbx_description
1 polymer ?
#
loop_
_entity_poly.entity_id
_entity_poly.type
_entity_poly.pdbx_seq_one_letter_code
_entity_poly.pdbx_strand_id
1 'polypeptide(L)'
;MFNVKKISKHRDDFSFSHALKLSQGEYGMDKSELLSELVEVSAKPIVQAKNYWHESIFNTLREKRKSSKDIEDYALELKADIVSVKKLWDEQMKVIENWALDEKIPEVDQISSTIENMENECKTAVLDKKVVFKNGNSLNKDELNYIERYNSIKNLNERIASMEEDYLYLRIRDYIVLNLYQFLAENREMALNVLKGDTDKKMRSISDLICKAADSCMYIDLEED
;
A
#
# COMPACT_ATOMS: atom_id res chain seq x y z
N MET A 1 -11.95 -5.09 8.63
CA MET A 1 -12.70 -3.82 8.71
C MET A 1 -11.86 -2.85 9.51
N PHE A 2 -11.12 -1.97 8.83
CA PHE A 2 -10.26 -0.98 9.47
C PHE A 2 -11.12 0.08 10.15
N ASN A 3 -11.02 0.20 11.48
CA ASN A 3 -11.75 1.22 12.22
C ASN A 3 -10.86 2.47 12.34
N VAL A 4 -10.99 3.35 11.34
CA VAL A 4 -10.21 4.59 11.14
C VAL A 4 -10.25 5.54 12.35
N LYS A 5 -11.21 5.35 13.29
CA LYS A 5 -11.40 6.24 14.45
C LYS A 5 -10.36 6.12 15.57
N LYS A 6 -9.48 5.10 15.58
CA LYS A 6 -8.61 4.83 16.74
C LYS A 6 -7.18 5.40 16.68
N ILE A 7 -6.77 6.02 15.57
CA ILE A 7 -5.40 6.57 15.38
C ILE A 7 -5.35 8.09 15.67
N SER A 8 -6.33 8.66 16.38
CA SER A 8 -6.42 10.12 16.59
C SER A 8 -5.74 10.66 17.86
N LYS A 9 -5.12 9.82 18.70
CA LYS A 9 -4.71 10.24 20.06
C LYS A 9 -3.23 10.53 20.30
N HIS A 10 -2.37 10.45 19.28
CA HIS A 10 -0.94 10.80 19.41
C HIS A 10 -0.41 11.75 18.31
N ARG A 11 -1.29 12.53 17.67
CA ARG A 11 -0.89 13.60 16.74
C ARG A 11 -0.66 14.92 17.50
N ASP A 12 0.34 14.97 18.38
CA ASP A 12 0.78 16.25 18.95
C ASP A 12 2.10 16.72 18.31
N ASP A 13 1.98 17.89 17.66
CA ASP A 13 2.95 18.99 17.55
C ASP A 13 4.11 19.02 16.53
N PHE A 14 4.29 18.06 15.61
CA PHE A 14 5.33 18.22 14.56
C PHE A 14 4.92 17.74 13.17
N SER A 15 4.16 18.58 12.44
CA SER A 15 4.14 18.64 10.95
C SER A 15 3.07 19.59 10.38
N PHE A 16 1.96 19.81 11.08
CA PHE A 16 0.82 20.50 10.46
C PHE A 16 1.02 22.02 10.27
N SER A 17 1.61 22.72 11.25
CA SER A 17 1.83 24.17 11.13
C SER A 17 2.94 24.55 10.15
N HIS A 18 3.86 23.63 9.85
CA HIS A 18 4.95 23.87 8.91
C HIS A 18 4.43 23.74 7.46
N ALA A 19 3.84 22.60 7.10
CA ALA A 19 3.26 22.38 5.77
C ALA A 19 2.19 23.43 5.38
N LEU A 20 1.39 23.91 6.34
CA LEU A 20 0.38 24.94 6.10
C LEU A 20 0.97 26.35 5.92
N LYS A 21 2.07 26.68 6.61
CA LYS A 21 2.82 27.94 6.38
C LYS A 21 3.57 27.91 5.05
N LEU A 22 4.01 26.72 4.62
CA LEU A 22 4.72 26.51 3.37
C LEU A 22 3.80 26.64 2.13
N SER A 23 2.54 26.17 2.22
CA SER A 23 1.57 26.33 1.12
C SER A 23 1.02 27.76 0.96
N GLN A 24 1.16 28.60 1.99
CA GLN A 24 0.73 30.01 2.01
C GLN A 24 1.78 31.00 1.46
N GLY A 25 2.88 30.52 0.87
CA GLY A 25 3.76 31.34 0.03
C GLY A 25 4.86 32.13 0.76
N GLU A 26 5.17 31.81 2.03
CA GLU A 26 6.28 32.46 2.75
C GLU A 26 7.65 31.82 2.47
N TYR A 27 7.71 30.62 1.89
CA TYR A 27 8.95 30.00 1.40
C TYR A 27 8.68 29.34 0.04
N GLY A 28 9.43 29.73 -1.00
CA GLY A 28 9.32 29.19 -2.35
C GLY A 28 9.85 27.76 -2.48
N MET A 29 9.24 26.79 -1.80
CA MET A 29 9.55 25.38 -1.97
C MET A 29 9.07 24.86 -3.32
N ASP A 30 9.88 24.03 -3.95
CA ASP A 30 9.53 23.37 -5.20
C ASP A 30 8.40 22.35 -4.97
N LYS A 31 7.49 22.21 -5.94
CA LYS A 31 6.38 21.24 -5.86
C LYS A 31 6.88 19.80 -5.69
N SER A 32 8.10 19.51 -6.16
CA SER A 32 8.72 18.20 -5.96
C SER A 32 9.10 17.93 -4.50
N GLU A 33 9.55 18.96 -3.78
CA GLU A 33 9.92 18.89 -2.37
C GLU A 33 8.67 18.70 -1.50
N LEU A 34 7.61 19.47 -1.78
CA LEU A 34 6.31 19.31 -1.13
C LEU A 34 5.70 17.92 -1.36
N LEU A 35 5.89 17.34 -2.55
CA LEU A 35 5.46 15.97 -2.83
C LEU A 35 6.23 14.95 -1.99
N SER A 36 7.55 15.13 -1.84
CA SER A 36 8.38 14.26 -1.00
C SER A 36 7.91 14.30 0.44
N GLU A 37 7.79 15.50 1.01
CA GLU A 37 7.34 15.69 2.40
C GLU A 37 5.96 15.07 2.64
N LEU A 38 5.04 15.23 1.68
CA LEU A 38 3.70 14.67 1.77
C LEU A 38 3.73 13.14 1.88
N VAL A 39 4.51 12.46 1.03
CA VAL A 39 4.63 11.00 1.08
C VAL A 39 5.36 10.54 2.34
N GLU A 40 6.42 11.25 2.75
CA GLU A 40 7.18 10.95 3.96
C GLU A 40 6.32 11.06 5.22
N VAL A 41 5.53 12.14 5.37
CA VAL A 41 4.60 12.34 6.48
C VAL A 41 3.53 11.24 6.49
N SER A 42 3.05 10.83 5.31
CA SER A 42 2.07 9.74 5.17
C SER A 42 2.66 8.38 5.54
N ALA A 43 3.94 8.14 5.24
CA ALA A 43 4.63 6.89 5.56
C ALA A 43 5.09 6.80 7.01
N LYS A 44 5.36 7.94 7.66
CA LYS A 44 5.93 8.03 9.02
C LYS A 44 5.22 7.15 10.07
N PRO A 45 3.88 7.08 10.16
CA PRO A 45 3.21 6.20 11.12
C PRO A 45 3.51 4.71 10.88
N ILE A 46 3.72 4.31 9.62
CA ILE A 46 4.07 2.94 9.25
C ILE A 46 5.52 2.65 9.61
N VAL A 47 6.43 3.56 9.29
CA VAL A 47 7.85 3.45 9.61
C VAL A 47 8.07 3.37 11.13
N GLN A 48 7.44 4.27 11.89
CA GLN A 48 7.59 4.33 13.34
C GLN A 48 7.00 3.11 14.08
N ALA A 49 6.00 2.46 13.49
CA ALA A 49 5.37 1.27 14.05
C ALA A 49 5.75 0.00 13.27
N LYS A 50 6.89 -0.04 12.57
CA LYS A 50 7.25 -1.17 11.69
C LYS A 50 7.27 -2.52 12.41
N ASN A 51 7.78 -2.60 13.63
CA ASN A 51 7.80 -3.85 14.41
C ASN A 51 6.37 -4.37 14.67
N TYR A 52 5.42 -3.48 14.96
CA TYR A 52 4.01 -3.83 15.12
C TYR A 52 3.38 -4.34 13.81
N TRP A 53 3.67 -3.68 12.68
CA TRP A 53 3.14 -4.10 11.38
C TRP A 53 3.70 -5.44 10.94
N HIS A 54 4.99 -5.69 11.17
CA HIS A 54 5.62 -6.99 10.97
C HIS A 54 4.90 -8.07 11.77
N GLU A 55 4.74 -7.88 13.08
CA GLU A 55 4.08 -8.85 13.95
C GLU A 55 2.64 -9.13 13.48
N SER A 56 1.88 -8.08 13.14
CA SER A 56 0.51 -8.21 12.65
C SER A 56 0.43 -9.03 11.34
N ILE A 57 1.32 -8.77 10.40
CA ILE A 57 1.37 -9.48 9.11
C ILE A 57 1.79 -10.93 9.33
N PHE A 58 2.83 -11.20 10.13
CA PHE A 58 3.28 -12.56 10.41
C PHE A 58 2.25 -13.37 11.21
N ASN A 59 1.49 -12.74 12.11
CA ASN A 59 0.37 -13.40 12.78
C ASN A 59 -0.70 -13.82 11.78
N THR A 60 -1.02 -12.96 10.81
CA THR A 60 -1.97 -13.29 9.72
C THR A 60 -1.46 -14.47 8.87
N LEU A 61 -0.19 -14.46 8.47
CA LEU A 61 0.43 -15.55 7.70
C LEU A 61 0.44 -16.86 8.51
N ARG A 62 0.77 -16.78 9.80
CA ARG A 62 0.79 -17.93 10.72
C ARG A 62 -0.60 -18.54 10.90
N GLU A 63 -1.63 -17.71 11.05
CA GLU A 63 -3.02 -18.17 11.12
C GLU A 63 -3.46 -18.84 9.82
N LYS A 64 -3.16 -18.23 8.67
CA LYS A 64 -3.41 -18.82 7.35
C LYS A 64 -2.74 -20.19 7.23
N ARG A 65 -1.45 -20.28 7.49
CA ARG A 65 -0.69 -21.54 7.45
C ARG A 65 -1.27 -22.63 8.36
N LYS A 66 -1.81 -22.27 9.53
CA LYS A 66 -2.49 -23.22 10.43
C LYS A 66 -3.85 -23.68 9.90
N SER A 67 -4.52 -22.85 9.11
CA SER A 67 -5.84 -23.14 8.54
C SER A 67 -5.79 -23.86 7.18
N SER A 68 -4.68 -23.77 6.45
CA SER A 68 -4.47 -24.49 5.20
C SER A 68 -4.33 -26.01 5.45
N LYS A 69 -4.77 -26.83 4.50
CA LYS A 69 -4.76 -28.30 4.66
C LYS A 69 -3.35 -28.88 4.67
N ASP A 70 -2.50 -28.35 3.79
CA ASP A 70 -1.10 -28.69 3.65
C ASP A 70 -0.29 -27.47 3.19
N ILE A 71 1.02 -27.69 3.01
CA ILE A 71 1.97 -26.63 2.68
C ILE A 71 1.83 -26.16 1.22
N GLU A 72 1.35 -27.03 0.33
CA GLU A 72 1.04 -26.70 -1.06
C GLU A 72 -0.21 -25.83 -1.18
N ASP A 73 -1.26 -26.14 -0.43
CA ASP A 73 -2.49 -25.33 -0.34
C ASP A 73 -2.16 -23.94 0.24
N TYR A 74 -1.34 -23.88 1.31
CA TYR A 74 -0.85 -22.60 1.84
C TYR A 74 -0.10 -21.78 0.78
N ALA A 75 0.79 -22.42 0.03
CA ALA A 75 1.54 -21.77 -1.05
C ALA A 75 0.61 -21.24 -2.16
N LEU A 76 -0.48 -21.94 -2.49
CA LEU A 76 -1.46 -21.48 -3.48
C LEU A 76 -2.29 -20.31 -2.98
N GLU A 77 -2.73 -20.36 -1.72
CA GLU A 77 -3.45 -19.25 -1.07
C GLU A 77 -2.58 -18.00 -1.00
N LEU A 78 -1.31 -18.14 -0.64
CA LEU A 78 -0.37 -17.02 -0.56
C LEU A 78 -0.11 -16.38 -1.94
N LYS A 79 -0.01 -17.18 -3.01
CA LYS A 79 0.03 -16.65 -4.39
C LYS A 79 -1.21 -15.84 -4.72
N ALA A 80 -2.40 -16.34 -4.36
CA ALA A 80 -3.64 -15.64 -4.60
C ALA A 80 -3.66 -14.28 -3.88
N ASP A 81 -3.26 -14.25 -2.61
CA ASP A 81 -3.17 -13.01 -1.83
C ASP A 81 -2.17 -12.01 -2.44
N ILE A 82 -0.98 -12.47 -2.86
CA ILE A 82 0.03 -11.62 -3.50
C ILE A 82 -0.50 -11.00 -4.79
N VAL A 83 -1.17 -11.78 -5.64
CA VAL A 83 -1.80 -11.28 -6.88
C VAL A 83 -2.88 -10.23 -6.54
N SER A 84 -3.67 -10.47 -5.50
CA SER A 84 -4.70 -9.54 -5.04
C SER A 84 -4.11 -8.19 -4.61
N VAL A 85 -3.09 -8.20 -3.75
CA VAL A 85 -2.45 -6.96 -3.24
C VAL A 85 -1.63 -6.26 -4.33
N LYS A 86 -1.07 -7.00 -5.29
CA LYS A 86 -0.43 -6.42 -6.48
C LYS A 86 -1.44 -5.65 -7.32
N LYS A 87 -2.58 -6.26 -7.64
CA LYS A 87 -3.64 -5.62 -8.41
C LYS A 87 -4.22 -4.41 -7.69
N LEU A 88 -4.38 -4.52 -6.36
CA LEU A 88 -4.85 -3.42 -5.51
C LEU A 88 -3.94 -2.20 -5.61
N TRP A 89 -2.62 -2.39 -5.65
CA TRP A 89 -1.68 -1.29 -5.82
C TRP A 89 -1.86 -0.54 -7.15
N ASP A 90 -2.06 -1.26 -8.25
CA ASP A 90 -2.23 -0.64 -9.55
C ASP A 90 -3.52 0.22 -9.57
N GLU A 91 -4.61 -0.32 -9.03
CA GLU A 91 -5.87 0.44 -8.88
C GLU A 91 -5.69 1.63 -7.93
N GLN A 92 -4.96 1.45 -6.84
CA GLN A 92 -4.71 2.52 -5.88
C GLN A 92 -3.93 3.69 -6.51
N MET A 93 -2.89 3.41 -7.28
CA MET A 93 -2.11 4.46 -7.96
C MET A 93 -2.94 5.15 -9.02
N LYS A 94 -3.75 4.40 -9.78
CA LYS A 94 -4.68 4.94 -10.77
C LYS A 94 -5.73 5.87 -10.15
N VAL A 95 -6.18 5.59 -8.93
CA VAL A 95 -7.10 6.49 -8.21
C VAL A 95 -6.44 7.83 -7.88
N ILE A 96 -5.20 7.84 -7.39
CA ILE A 96 -4.47 9.11 -7.14
C ILE A 96 -4.26 9.87 -8.45
N GLU A 97 -3.88 9.16 -9.51
CA GLU A 97 -3.72 9.72 -10.85
C GLU A 97 -5.01 10.38 -11.35
N ASN A 98 -6.15 9.69 -11.23
CA ASN A 98 -7.45 10.25 -11.59
C ASN A 98 -7.77 11.51 -10.78
N TRP A 99 -7.52 11.52 -9.47
CA TRP A 99 -7.72 12.72 -8.66
C TRP A 99 -6.84 13.90 -9.11
N ALA A 100 -5.61 13.62 -9.55
CA ALA A 100 -4.70 14.63 -10.09
C ALA A 100 -5.18 15.16 -11.45
N LEU A 101 -5.63 14.28 -12.35
CA LEU A 101 -6.14 14.64 -13.69
C LEU A 101 -7.47 15.41 -13.61
N ASP A 102 -8.38 14.95 -12.76
CA ASP A 102 -9.69 15.58 -12.56
C ASP A 102 -9.59 16.86 -11.71
N GLU A 103 -8.39 17.15 -11.17
CA GLU A 103 -8.13 18.21 -10.19
C GLU A 103 -9.14 18.19 -9.03
N LYS A 104 -9.51 16.98 -8.59
CA LYS A 104 -10.56 16.75 -7.59
C LYS A 104 -10.22 15.60 -6.68
N ILE A 105 -10.04 15.91 -5.40
CA ILE A 105 -9.95 14.90 -4.34
C ILE A 105 -11.35 14.71 -3.72
N PRO A 106 -11.89 13.50 -3.69
CA PRO A 106 -13.23 13.23 -3.13
C PRO A 106 -13.34 13.49 -1.63
N GLU A 107 -14.58 13.49 -1.13
CA GLU A 107 -14.85 13.52 0.32
C GLU A 107 -14.42 12.21 1.00
N VAL A 108 -14.15 12.25 2.31
CA VAL A 108 -13.64 11.08 3.07
C VAL A 108 -14.55 9.85 2.94
N ASP A 109 -15.87 10.04 2.96
CA ASP A 109 -16.84 8.95 2.79
C ASP A 109 -16.76 8.32 1.39
N GLN A 110 -16.55 9.14 0.36
CA GLN A 110 -16.40 8.68 -1.03
C GLN A 110 -15.09 7.92 -1.23
N ILE A 111 -14.02 8.35 -0.55
CA ILE A 111 -12.73 7.64 -0.56
C ILE A 111 -12.88 6.27 0.09
N SER A 112 -13.59 6.19 1.22
CA SER A 112 -13.85 4.92 1.90
C SER A 112 -14.59 3.92 1.00
N SER A 113 -15.64 4.36 0.30
CA SER A 113 -16.34 3.53 -0.69
C SER A 113 -15.46 3.15 -1.89
N THR A 114 -14.57 4.05 -2.31
CA THR A 114 -13.62 3.77 -3.41
C THR A 114 -12.64 2.67 -3.00
N ILE A 115 -12.07 2.75 -1.79
CA ILE A 115 -11.17 1.71 -1.25
C ILE A 115 -11.90 0.37 -1.18
N GLU A 116 -13.11 0.34 -0.60
CA GLU A 116 -13.87 -0.91 -0.48
C GLU A 116 -14.18 -1.55 -1.84
N ASN A 117 -14.53 -0.74 -2.83
CA ASN A 117 -14.75 -1.23 -4.19
C ASN A 117 -13.48 -1.80 -4.81
N MET A 118 -12.35 -1.11 -4.70
CA MET A 118 -11.06 -1.63 -5.18
C MET A 118 -10.68 -2.95 -4.49
N GLU A 119 -10.79 -3.01 -3.16
CA GLU A 119 -10.53 -4.24 -2.40
C GLU A 119 -11.43 -5.39 -2.88
N ASN A 120 -12.70 -5.12 -3.17
CA ASN A 120 -13.63 -6.12 -3.68
C ASN A 120 -13.28 -6.59 -5.09
N GLU A 121 -12.91 -5.68 -5.98
CA GLU A 121 -12.52 -5.99 -7.37
C GLU A 121 -11.20 -6.75 -7.44
N CYS A 122 -10.29 -6.51 -6.52
CA CYS A 122 -8.97 -7.14 -6.49
C CYS A 122 -8.99 -8.51 -5.80
N LYS A 123 -10.09 -8.91 -5.13
CA LYS A 123 -10.16 -10.19 -4.41
C LYS A 123 -9.93 -11.38 -5.32
N THR A 124 -9.04 -12.26 -4.89
CA THR A 124 -8.73 -13.52 -5.57
C THR A 124 -9.27 -14.72 -4.80
N ALA A 125 -9.28 -15.88 -5.47
CA ALA A 125 -9.58 -17.18 -4.91
C ALA A 125 -8.71 -18.25 -5.59
N VAL A 126 -8.64 -19.42 -4.96
CA VAL A 126 -8.08 -20.63 -5.57
C VAL A 126 -9.24 -21.54 -5.99
N LEU A 127 -9.38 -21.77 -7.29
CA LEU A 127 -10.36 -22.68 -7.89
C LEU A 127 -9.62 -23.72 -8.72
N ASP A 128 -9.86 -25.01 -8.48
CA ASP A 128 -9.19 -26.11 -9.19
C ASP A 128 -7.67 -25.97 -9.26
N LYS A 129 -7.06 -25.60 -8.13
CA LYS A 129 -5.61 -25.32 -7.96
C LYS A 129 -5.08 -24.15 -8.80
N LYS A 130 -5.95 -23.28 -9.31
CA LYS A 130 -5.59 -22.08 -10.05
C LYS A 130 -6.03 -20.82 -9.32
N VAL A 131 -5.21 -19.78 -9.38
CA VAL A 131 -5.55 -18.45 -8.88
C VAL A 131 -6.49 -17.78 -9.89
N VAL A 132 -7.60 -17.22 -9.41
CA VAL A 132 -8.60 -16.49 -10.20
C VAL A 132 -9.08 -15.24 -9.44
N PHE A 133 -9.58 -14.21 -10.12
CA PHE A 133 -10.30 -13.13 -9.46
C PHE A 133 -11.75 -13.55 -9.14
N LYS A 134 -12.25 -13.16 -7.96
CA LYS A 134 -13.61 -13.48 -7.50
C LYS A 134 -14.70 -12.77 -8.31
N ASN A 135 -14.38 -11.64 -8.92
CA ASN A 135 -15.29 -10.92 -9.82
C ASN A 135 -15.42 -11.57 -11.22
N GLY A 136 -14.70 -12.66 -11.49
CA GLY A 136 -14.74 -13.37 -12.78
C GLY A 136 -13.80 -12.79 -13.84
N ASN A 137 -13.05 -11.73 -13.54
CA ASN A 137 -12.05 -11.21 -14.46
C ASN A 137 -10.90 -12.22 -14.64
N SER A 138 -10.36 -12.25 -15.85
CA SER A 138 -9.19 -13.08 -16.16
C SER A 138 -7.89 -12.42 -15.71
N LEU A 139 -6.93 -13.24 -15.29
CA LEU A 139 -5.58 -12.75 -15.00
C LEU A 139 -4.91 -12.28 -16.30
N ASN A 140 -4.27 -11.12 -16.25
CA ASN A 140 -3.45 -10.59 -17.33
C ASN A 140 -2.04 -11.21 -17.34
N LYS A 141 -1.23 -10.84 -18.33
CA LYS A 141 0.13 -11.38 -18.51
C LYS A 141 1.03 -11.10 -17.30
N ASP A 142 0.97 -9.91 -16.72
CA ASP A 142 1.86 -9.52 -15.63
C ASP A 142 1.50 -10.25 -14.33
N GLU A 143 0.21 -10.41 -14.05
CA GLU A 143 -0.30 -11.20 -12.92
C GLU A 143 0.10 -12.68 -13.04
N LEU A 144 0.02 -13.24 -14.26
CA LEU A 144 0.49 -14.60 -14.53
C LEU A 144 2.02 -14.72 -14.36
N ASN A 145 2.79 -13.73 -14.82
CA ASN A 145 4.25 -13.73 -14.66
C ASN A 145 4.66 -13.74 -13.17
N TYR A 146 3.91 -13.04 -12.30
CA TYR A 146 4.16 -13.06 -10.86
C TYR A 146 3.98 -14.47 -10.27
N ILE A 147 2.94 -15.18 -10.68
CA ILE A 147 2.70 -16.56 -10.24
C ILE A 147 3.84 -17.47 -10.72
N GLU A 148 4.27 -17.33 -11.98
CA GLU A 148 5.32 -18.15 -12.57
C GLU A 148 6.70 -17.91 -11.94
N ARG A 149 6.99 -16.69 -11.50
CA ARG A 149 8.23 -16.38 -10.76
C ARG A 149 8.41 -17.32 -9.57
N TYR A 150 7.35 -17.60 -8.81
CA TYR A 150 7.45 -18.52 -7.67
C TYR A 150 7.55 -19.98 -8.10
N ASN A 151 6.94 -20.37 -9.21
CA ASN A 151 7.04 -21.74 -9.74
C ASN A 151 8.49 -22.11 -10.11
N SER A 152 9.32 -21.14 -10.50
CA SER A 152 10.74 -21.37 -10.79
C SER A 152 11.59 -21.75 -9.57
N ILE A 153 11.14 -21.44 -8.35
CA ILE A 153 11.82 -21.83 -7.10
C ILE A 153 11.45 -23.28 -6.78
N LYS A 154 12.40 -24.21 -6.91
CA LYS A 154 12.14 -25.66 -6.80
C LYS A 154 11.81 -26.11 -5.37
N ASN A 155 12.50 -25.56 -4.38
CA ASN A 155 12.29 -25.88 -2.98
C ASN A 155 11.03 -25.16 -2.48
N LEU A 156 10.03 -25.92 -2.01
CA LEU A 156 8.76 -25.36 -1.58
C LEU A 156 8.90 -24.44 -0.36
N ASN A 157 9.79 -24.76 0.59
CA ASN A 157 10.00 -23.93 1.76
C ASN A 157 10.67 -22.60 1.39
N GLU A 158 11.68 -22.64 0.52
CA GLU A 158 12.31 -21.41 0.00
C GLU A 158 11.31 -20.56 -0.78
N ARG A 159 10.49 -21.21 -1.62
CA ARG A 159 9.42 -20.55 -2.37
C ARG A 159 8.45 -19.83 -1.43
N ILE A 160 8.02 -20.50 -0.36
CA ILE A 160 7.12 -19.93 0.64
C ILE A 160 7.78 -18.76 1.36
N ALA A 161 9.03 -18.90 1.80
CA ALA A 161 9.75 -17.80 2.45
C ALA A 161 9.82 -16.55 1.54
N SER A 162 10.15 -16.73 0.26
CA SER A 162 10.14 -15.62 -0.71
C SER A 162 8.75 -15.00 -0.91
N MET A 163 7.69 -15.82 -0.90
CA MET A 163 6.31 -15.33 -1.00
C MET A 163 5.88 -14.56 0.27
N GLU A 164 6.26 -15.02 1.46
CA GLU A 164 5.96 -14.35 2.73
C GLU A 164 6.67 -12.99 2.81
N GLU A 165 7.92 -12.91 2.34
CA GLU A 165 8.68 -11.66 2.24
C GLU A 165 8.04 -10.68 1.25
N ASP A 166 7.69 -11.13 0.05
CA ASP A 166 6.95 -10.30 -0.92
C ASP A 166 5.60 -9.84 -0.35
N TYR A 167 4.86 -10.73 0.32
CA TYR A 167 3.59 -10.39 0.94
C TYR A 167 3.76 -9.30 2.00
N LEU A 168 4.76 -9.42 2.89
CA LEU A 168 5.11 -8.40 3.88
C LEU A 168 5.36 -7.05 3.23
N TYR A 169 6.24 -6.99 2.22
CA TYR A 169 6.54 -5.77 1.49
C TYR A 169 5.28 -5.11 0.91
N LEU A 170 4.46 -5.90 0.22
CA LEU A 170 3.25 -5.43 -0.44
C LEU A 170 2.21 -4.91 0.56
N ARG A 171 2.10 -5.53 1.74
CA ARG A 171 1.19 -5.09 2.81
C ARG A 171 1.67 -3.81 3.50
N ILE A 172 2.97 -3.66 3.73
CA ILE A 172 3.55 -2.41 4.25
C ILE A 172 3.25 -1.26 3.28
N ARG A 173 3.49 -1.50 1.98
CA ARG A 173 3.20 -0.55 0.92
C ARG A 173 1.72 -0.14 0.89
N ASP A 174 0.81 -1.11 0.98
CA ASP A 174 -0.64 -0.88 1.08
C ASP A 174 -0.98 0.04 2.26
N TYR A 175 -0.41 -0.20 3.45
CA TYR A 175 -0.64 0.66 4.61
C TYR A 175 -0.14 2.11 4.42
N ILE A 176 0.98 2.30 3.73
CA ILE A 176 1.48 3.64 3.39
C ILE A 176 0.50 4.35 2.45
N VAL A 177 -0.01 3.66 1.43
CA VAL A 177 -0.98 4.23 0.49
C VAL A 177 -2.29 4.61 1.18
N LEU A 178 -2.79 3.77 2.08
CA LEU A 178 -4.01 4.07 2.83
C LEU A 178 -3.84 5.32 3.71
N ASN A 179 -2.68 5.51 4.33
CA ASN A 179 -2.37 6.74 5.07
C ASN A 179 -2.25 7.95 4.12
N LEU A 180 -1.65 7.76 2.94
CA LEU A 180 -1.55 8.79 1.92
C LEU A 180 -2.95 9.26 1.46
N TYR A 181 -3.88 8.34 1.22
CA TYR A 181 -5.26 8.71 0.88
C TYR A 181 -5.91 9.57 1.95
N GLN A 182 -5.78 9.17 3.21
CA GLN A 182 -6.30 9.95 4.32
C GLN A 182 -5.65 11.34 4.38
N PHE A 183 -4.34 11.42 4.21
CA PHE A 183 -3.61 12.70 4.21
C PHE A 183 -4.05 13.61 3.07
N LEU A 184 -4.16 13.09 1.84
CA LEU A 184 -4.65 13.84 0.68
C LEU A 184 -6.08 14.35 0.91
N ALA A 185 -6.94 13.53 1.52
CA ALA A 185 -8.32 13.88 1.83
C ALA A 185 -8.44 14.96 2.92
N GLU A 186 -7.57 14.92 3.94
CA GLU A 186 -7.54 15.89 5.03
C GLU A 186 -6.91 17.23 4.59
N ASN A 187 -6.11 17.24 3.52
CA ASN A 187 -5.34 18.40 3.05
C ASN A 187 -5.63 18.77 1.59
N ARG A 188 -6.90 18.72 1.16
CA ARG A 188 -7.28 18.74 -0.27
C ARG A 188 -6.69 19.89 -1.08
N GLU A 189 -6.73 21.13 -0.57
CA GLU A 189 -6.25 22.29 -1.31
C GLU A 189 -4.74 22.21 -1.60
N MET A 190 -3.94 21.93 -0.57
CA MET A 190 -2.50 21.70 -0.70
C MET A 190 -2.23 20.51 -1.64
N ALA A 191 -2.93 19.39 -1.42
CA ALA A 191 -2.76 18.17 -2.19
C ALA A 191 -3.05 18.40 -3.68
N LEU A 192 -4.12 19.11 -4.03
CA LEU A 192 -4.43 19.47 -5.42
C LEU A 192 -3.36 20.38 -6.02
N ASN A 193 -2.86 21.37 -5.29
CA ASN A 193 -1.79 22.24 -5.78
C ASN A 193 -0.49 21.44 -6.07
N VAL A 194 -0.16 20.48 -5.20
CA VAL A 194 1.00 19.60 -5.37
C VAL A 194 0.79 18.61 -6.53
N LEU A 195 -0.41 18.06 -6.69
CA LEU A 195 -0.72 17.05 -7.71
C LEU A 195 -0.95 17.64 -9.12
N LYS A 196 -1.45 18.88 -9.26
CA LYS A 196 -1.73 19.53 -10.55
C LYS A 196 -0.49 19.78 -11.42
N GLY A 197 -0.47 19.33 -12.68
CA GLY A 197 0.61 19.57 -13.64
C GLY A 197 1.04 18.30 -14.35
N ASP A 198 2.35 18.04 -14.42
CA ASP A 198 2.90 16.79 -15.00
C ASP A 198 2.56 15.58 -14.11
N THR A 199 1.37 15.01 -14.32
CA THR A 199 0.81 13.89 -13.54
C THR A 199 1.69 12.66 -13.64
N ASP A 200 2.15 12.29 -14.83
CA ASP A 200 3.00 11.11 -15.05
C ASP A 200 4.28 11.16 -14.20
N LYS A 201 4.98 12.30 -14.20
CA LYS A 201 6.20 12.46 -13.41
C LYS A 201 5.88 12.33 -11.91
N LYS A 202 4.77 12.90 -11.45
CA LYS A 202 4.38 12.85 -10.04
C LYS A 202 3.96 11.46 -9.60
N MET A 203 3.21 10.73 -10.42
CA MET A 203 2.82 9.35 -10.08
C MET A 203 4.04 8.44 -9.96
N ARG A 204 5.03 8.61 -10.85
CA ARG A 204 6.33 7.94 -10.71
C ARG A 204 7.02 8.33 -9.40
N SER A 205 7.10 9.63 -9.07
CA SER A 205 7.71 10.09 -7.82
C SER A 205 6.99 9.58 -6.57
N ILE A 206 5.65 9.60 -6.53
CA ILE A 206 4.86 9.04 -5.43
C ILE A 206 5.15 7.54 -5.27
N SER A 207 5.07 6.80 -6.37
CA SER A 207 5.39 5.36 -6.39
C SER A 207 6.79 5.09 -5.84
N ASP A 208 7.80 5.79 -6.33
CA ASP A 208 9.19 5.61 -5.91
C ASP A 208 9.39 5.92 -4.42
N LEU A 209 8.77 6.99 -3.91
CA LEU A 209 8.87 7.38 -2.50
C LEU A 209 8.17 6.38 -1.58
N ILE A 210 6.99 5.89 -1.97
CA ILE A 210 6.28 4.85 -1.23
C ILE A 210 7.10 3.56 -1.20
N CYS A 211 7.67 3.15 -2.34
CA CYS A 211 8.53 1.96 -2.41
C CYS A 211 9.77 2.09 -1.52
N LYS A 212 10.45 3.25 -1.54
CA LYS A 212 11.60 3.52 -0.67
C LYS A 212 11.23 3.46 0.82
N ALA A 213 10.07 4.02 1.19
CA ALA A 213 9.59 3.94 2.56
C ALA A 213 9.27 2.49 2.96
N ALA A 214 8.63 1.72 2.07
CA ALA A 214 8.37 0.30 2.31
C ALA A 214 9.67 -0.52 2.44
N ASP A 215 10.69 -0.26 1.61
CA ASP A 215 12.01 -0.90 1.70
C ASP A 215 12.65 -0.65 3.07
N SER A 216 12.58 0.58 3.58
CA SER A 216 13.10 0.93 4.91
C SER A 216 12.39 0.20 6.06
N CYS A 217 11.17 -0.26 5.82
CA CYS A 217 10.38 -1.01 6.79
C CYS A 217 10.59 -2.52 6.69
N MET A 218 11.32 -3.04 5.70
CA MET A 218 11.48 -4.50 5.52
C MET A 218 12.31 -5.16 6.62
N TYR A 219 13.09 -4.38 7.38
CA TYR A 219 13.89 -4.87 8.48
C TYR A 219 13.41 -4.26 9.80
N ILE A 220 13.06 -5.12 10.75
CA ILE A 220 12.71 -4.71 12.11
C ILE A 220 13.91 -4.07 12.80
N ASP A 221 13.65 -3.13 13.70
CA ASP A 221 14.69 -2.69 14.61
C ASP A 221 14.99 -3.84 15.56
N LEU A 222 16.25 -4.26 15.62
CA LEU A 222 16.70 -5.14 16.69
C LEU A 222 16.56 -4.34 17.99
N GLU A 223 15.81 -4.87 18.95
CA GLU A 223 15.84 -4.32 20.30
C GLU A 223 17.29 -4.39 20.78
N GLU A 224 17.89 -3.25 21.14
CA GLU A 224 19.15 -3.25 21.86
C GLU A 224 18.87 -3.90 23.22
N ASP A 225 19.34 -5.14 23.39
CA ASP A 225 19.35 -5.88 24.67
C ASP A 225 20.11 -5.11 25.77
#